data_AF-B4RNF3-F1
#
_entry.id   AF-B4RNF3-F1
#
_cell.length_a   1.000
_cell.length_b   1.000
_cell.length_c   1.000
_cell.angle_alpha   90.00
_cell.angle_beta   90.00
_cell.angle_gamma   90.00
#
_symmetry.space_group_name_H-M   'P 1'
#
loop_
_entity.id
_entity.type
_entity.pdbx_description
1 polymer ?
#
loop_
_entity_poly.entity_id
_entity_poly.type
_entity_poly.pdbx_seq_one_letter_code
_entity_poly.pdbx_strand_id
1 'polypeptide(L)'
;MNIDTSENKDAVAEHTGQWLEKAVIGLNLCPFAKAPHVKNLVRIAISEAKHLDGFLEDLDEELQRLGNTPATELETTLLVHPTLFPDFDVFNDMLDIADAAVVENGLEGIVQIAPFHPYFQFEGTDSDGIGNYTNRSPYPTLHLIREDSIAKAAQAFPDASAIFERNIALLEKMGHEGWAKLGITSCPYPHNKKNISK
;
A
#
# COMPACT_ATOMS: atom_id res chain seq x y z
N MET A 1 -13.50 -14.63 -23.18
CA MET A 1 -12.20 -14.13 -23.68
C MET A 1 -11.20 -14.46 -22.60
N ASN A 2 -10.26 -15.36 -22.90
CA ASN A 2 -9.21 -15.73 -21.96
C ASN A 2 -8.23 -14.56 -21.90
N ILE A 3 -8.38 -13.71 -20.88
CA ILE A 3 -7.38 -12.69 -20.57
C ILE A 3 -6.20 -13.47 -20.01
N ASP A 4 -5.07 -13.40 -20.71
CA ASP A 4 -3.82 -13.98 -20.29
C ASP A 4 -3.48 -13.41 -18.90
N THR A 5 -3.25 -14.29 -17.92
CA THR A 5 -2.98 -13.89 -16.53
C THR A 5 -1.70 -13.06 -16.44
N SER A 6 -0.78 -13.21 -17.39
CA SER A 6 0.46 -12.42 -17.49
C SER A 6 0.22 -10.95 -17.87
N GLU A 7 -0.60 -10.67 -18.90
CA GLU A 7 -0.98 -9.31 -19.32
C GLU A 7 -1.70 -8.54 -18.20
N ASN A 8 -2.39 -9.25 -17.31
CA ASN A 8 -3.07 -8.66 -16.16
C ASN A 8 -2.09 -8.21 -15.06
N LYS A 9 -1.00 -8.96 -14.81
CA LYS A 9 -0.01 -8.58 -13.79
C LYS A 9 0.74 -7.32 -14.16
N ASP A 10 1.18 -7.22 -15.42
CA ASP A 10 1.94 -6.05 -15.89
C ASP A 10 1.08 -4.79 -15.80
N ALA A 11 -0.20 -4.88 -16.14
CA ALA A 11 -1.15 -3.77 -15.96
C ALA A 11 -1.34 -3.38 -14.48
N VAL A 12 -1.50 -4.36 -13.58
CA VAL A 12 -1.63 -4.10 -12.12
C VAL A 12 -0.36 -3.44 -11.57
N ALA A 13 0.81 -3.93 -11.99
CA ALA A 13 2.10 -3.36 -11.60
C ALA A 13 2.28 -1.94 -12.14
N GLU A 14 1.90 -1.68 -13.40
CA GLU A 14 1.93 -0.35 -14.00
C GLU A 14 1.01 0.63 -13.26
N HIS A 15 -0.25 0.25 -13.00
CA HIS A 15 -1.19 1.07 -12.24
C HIS A 15 -0.69 1.38 -10.83
N THR A 16 -0.12 0.38 -10.15
CA THR A 16 0.48 0.55 -8.82
C THR A 16 1.68 1.50 -8.88
N GLY A 17 2.55 1.35 -9.88
CA GLY A 17 3.67 2.25 -10.13
C GLY A 17 3.22 3.69 -10.39
N GLN A 18 2.20 3.89 -11.23
CA GLN A 18 1.63 5.22 -11.48
C GLN A 18 1.06 5.86 -10.20
N TRP A 19 0.39 5.08 -9.34
CA TRP A 19 -0.07 5.57 -8.05
C TRP A 19 1.10 5.97 -7.12
N LEU A 20 2.12 5.12 -7.04
CA LEU A 20 3.34 5.39 -6.27
C LEU A 20 4.00 6.70 -6.73
N GLU A 21 4.11 6.91 -8.03
CA GLU A 21 4.75 8.10 -8.60
C GLU A 21 3.91 9.36 -8.43
N LYS A 22 2.61 9.30 -8.74
CA LYS A 22 1.76 10.49 -8.81
C LYS A 22 1.20 10.90 -7.45
N ALA A 23 0.70 9.94 -6.66
CA ALA A 23 0.13 10.23 -5.35
C ALA A 23 1.22 10.19 -4.27
N VAL A 24 1.86 9.04 -4.07
CA VAL A 24 2.73 8.84 -2.90
C VAL A 24 3.95 9.76 -2.96
N ILE A 25 4.66 9.76 -4.09
CA ILE A 25 5.86 10.59 -4.31
C ILE A 25 5.46 12.01 -4.77
N GLY A 26 4.57 12.12 -5.75
CA GLY A 26 4.20 13.40 -6.38
C GLY A 26 3.54 14.40 -5.42
N LEU A 27 2.69 13.93 -4.50
CA LEU A 27 2.12 14.75 -3.43
C LEU A 27 2.95 14.72 -2.14
N ASN A 28 4.05 13.96 -2.14
CA ASN A 28 4.90 13.74 -0.97
C ASN A 28 4.12 13.19 0.24
N LEU A 29 3.17 12.26 0.00
CA LEU A 29 2.41 11.61 1.08
C LEU A 29 3.32 10.71 1.90
N CYS A 30 4.22 9.97 1.26
CA CYS A 30 5.29 9.26 1.94
C CYS A 30 6.63 9.91 1.56
N PRO A 31 7.24 10.72 2.43
CA PRO A 31 8.54 11.32 2.15
C PRO A 31 9.65 10.29 1.94
N PHE A 32 9.41 9.04 2.35
CA PHE A 32 10.38 7.96 2.33
C PHE A 32 10.36 7.16 1.02
N ALA A 33 9.31 7.32 0.19
CA ALA A 33 9.15 6.52 -1.02
C ALA A 33 10.06 6.95 -2.18
N LYS A 34 10.46 8.23 -2.25
CA LYS A 34 11.17 8.79 -3.41
C LYS A 34 12.56 8.19 -3.61
N ALA A 35 13.36 8.11 -2.55
CA ALA A 35 14.75 7.66 -2.66
C ALA A 35 14.87 6.17 -3.02
N PRO A 36 14.12 5.25 -2.40
CA PRO A 36 14.07 3.85 -2.82
C PRO A 36 13.57 3.70 -4.25
N HIS A 37 12.53 4.44 -4.66
CA HIS A 37 11.96 4.38 -6.01
C HIS A 37 12.99 4.75 -7.09
N VAL A 38 13.66 5.90 -6.93
CA VAL A 38 14.68 6.37 -7.90
C VAL A 38 15.88 5.43 -7.98
N LYS A 39 16.18 4.69 -6.91
CA LYS A 39 17.26 3.70 -6.86
C LYS A 39 16.83 2.30 -7.30
N ASN A 40 15.57 2.11 -7.72
CA ASN A 40 14.98 0.80 -8.04
C ASN A 40 15.07 -0.21 -6.88
N LEU A 41 14.88 0.26 -5.64
CA LEU A 41 14.87 -0.55 -4.41
C LEU A 41 13.46 -0.85 -3.89
N VAL A 42 12.44 -0.52 -4.70
CA VAL A 42 11.03 -0.84 -4.44
C VAL A 42 10.65 -2.02 -5.32
N ARG A 43 10.22 -3.11 -4.70
CA ARG A 43 9.67 -4.27 -5.39
C ARG A 43 8.14 -4.18 -5.41
N ILE A 44 7.53 -4.37 -6.57
CA ILE A 44 6.08 -4.56 -6.69
C ILE A 44 5.85 -6.05 -6.96
N ALA A 45 5.27 -6.76 -5.99
CA ALA A 45 4.94 -8.18 -6.08
C ALA A 45 3.42 -8.33 -6.28
N ILE A 46 2.99 -8.96 -7.38
CA ILE A 46 1.56 -9.18 -7.66
C ILE A 46 1.20 -10.61 -7.28
N SER A 47 0.40 -10.75 -6.24
CA SER A 47 -0.16 -12.03 -5.79
C SER A 47 -1.32 -12.47 -6.70
N GLU A 48 -1.38 -13.78 -6.97
CA GLU A 48 -2.50 -14.44 -7.67
C GLU A 48 -3.21 -15.47 -6.78
N ALA A 49 -2.99 -15.38 -5.47
CA ALA A 49 -3.60 -16.26 -4.51
C ALA A 49 -5.13 -16.28 -4.69
N LYS A 50 -5.71 -17.48 -4.69
CA LYS A 50 -7.18 -17.61 -4.85
C LYS A 50 -7.92 -17.51 -3.52
N HIS A 51 -7.19 -17.70 -2.42
CA HIS A 51 -7.69 -17.80 -1.06
C HIS A 51 -6.67 -17.19 -0.09
N LEU A 52 -7.10 -16.92 1.14
CA LEU A 52 -6.30 -16.27 2.16
C LEU A 52 -4.98 -17.00 2.44
N ASP A 53 -5.01 -18.32 2.61
CA ASP A 53 -3.81 -19.11 2.94
C ASP A 53 -2.70 -18.91 1.89
N GLY A 54 -3.04 -18.92 0.60
CA GLY A 54 -2.06 -18.67 -0.46
C GLY A 54 -1.54 -17.23 -0.48
N PHE A 55 -2.34 -16.25 -0.03
CA PHE A 55 -1.87 -14.87 0.09
C PHE A 55 -0.91 -14.71 1.28
N LEU A 56 -1.15 -15.45 2.36
CA LEU A 56 -0.23 -15.50 3.51
C LEU A 56 1.08 -16.20 3.15
N GLU A 57 1.04 -17.24 2.31
CA GLU A 57 2.26 -17.84 1.74
C GLU A 57 3.05 -16.82 0.91
N ASP A 58 2.38 -16.05 0.03
CA ASP A 58 3.03 -14.97 -0.73
C ASP A 58 3.60 -13.87 0.19
N LEU A 59 2.91 -13.55 1.29
CA LEU A 59 3.39 -12.61 2.30
C LEU A 59 4.65 -13.12 2.99
N ASP A 60 4.67 -14.38 3.42
CA ASP A 60 5.84 -15.02 4.05
C ASP A 60 7.05 -15.00 3.10
N GLU A 61 6.85 -15.35 1.82
CA GLU A 61 7.93 -15.31 0.83
C GLU A 61 8.51 -13.91 0.67
N GLU A 62 7.68 -12.88 0.63
CA GLU A 62 8.14 -11.50 0.48
C GLU A 62 8.74 -10.92 1.77
N LEU A 63 8.24 -11.33 2.95
CA LEU A 63 8.88 -11.03 4.24
C LEU A 63 10.27 -11.66 4.32
N GLN A 64 10.41 -12.94 4.00
CA GLN A 64 11.71 -13.62 3.99
C GLN A 64 12.65 -13.01 2.95
N ARG A 65 12.15 -12.66 1.76
CA ARG A 65 12.94 -11.99 0.72
C ARG A 65 13.47 -10.66 1.24
N LEU A 66 12.60 -9.83 1.85
CA LEU A 66 13.00 -8.55 2.43
C LEU A 66 13.97 -8.76 3.59
N GLY A 67 13.70 -9.69 4.52
CA GLY A 67 14.59 -10.00 5.64
C GLY A 67 15.99 -10.45 5.21
N ASN A 68 16.09 -11.27 4.16
CA ASN A 68 17.35 -11.88 3.71
C ASN A 68 18.12 -11.07 2.67
N THR A 69 17.54 -10.01 2.11
CA THR A 69 18.20 -9.17 1.10
C THR A 69 18.73 -7.89 1.74
N PRO A 70 19.98 -7.45 1.45
CA PRO A 70 20.48 -6.18 1.94
C PRO A 70 19.61 -4.99 1.51
N ALA A 71 19.44 -3.99 2.37
CA ALA A 71 18.64 -2.79 2.07
C ALA A 71 19.15 -1.98 0.86
N THR A 72 20.41 -2.16 0.47
CA THR A 72 21.01 -1.56 -0.73
C THR A 72 20.58 -2.22 -2.04
N GLU A 73 19.93 -3.39 -1.96
CA GLU A 73 19.41 -4.15 -3.10
C GLU A 73 17.88 -4.22 -3.09
N LEU A 74 17.27 -4.36 -1.90
CA LEU A 74 15.83 -4.33 -1.70
C LEU A 74 15.48 -3.61 -0.41
N GLU A 75 14.87 -2.45 -0.54
CA GLU A 75 14.54 -1.60 0.60
C GLU A 75 13.09 -1.78 1.06
N THR A 76 12.14 -1.95 0.13
CA THR A 76 10.71 -2.12 0.43
C THR A 76 10.03 -3.02 -0.60
N THR A 77 8.92 -3.66 -0.19
CA THR A 77 8.05 -4.44 -1.08
C THR A 77 6.61 -3.93 -0.97
N LEU A 78 5.97 -3.71 -2.11
CA LEU A 78 4.53 -3.56 -2.26
C LEU A 78 3.96 -4.91 -2.70
N LEU A 79 3.35 -5.65 -1.77
CA LEU A 79 2.61 -6.87 -2.07
C LEU A 79 1.17 -6.50 -2.41
N VAL A 80 0.80 -6.69 -3.68
CA VAL A 80 -0.45 -6.22 -4.27
C VAL A 80 -1.33 -7.40 -4.62
N HIS A 81 -2.62 -7.34 -4.28
CA HIS A 81 -3.58 -8.35 -4.66
C HIS A 81 -4.80 -7.75 -5.38
N PRO A 82 -5.04 -8.05 -6.67
CA PRO A 82 -6.11 -7.41 -7.43
C PRO A 82 -7.53 -7.88 -7.09
N THR A 83 -7.74 -9.12 -6.63
CA THR A 83 -9.09 -9.74 -6.54
C THR A 83 -9.53 -10.32 -5.20
N LEU A 84 -8.63 -10.70 -4.28
CA LEU A 84 -8.96 -11.45 -3.05
C LEU A 84 -9.60 -10.59 -1.95
N PHE A 85 -9.39 -9.27 -1.98
CA PHE A 85 -9.91 -8.34 -0.99
C PHE A 85 -10.81 -7.26 -1.64
N PRO A 86 -12.01 -7.63 -2.13
CA PRO A 86 -12.95 -6.64 -2.65
C PRO A 86 -13.66 -5.85 -1.54
N ASP A 87 -13.72 -6.39 -0.32
CA ASP A 87 -14.31 -5.77 0.87
C ASP A 87 -13.21 -5.28 1.81
N PHE A 88 -13.27 -4.01 2.21
CA PHE A 88 -12.29 -3.40 3.11
C PHE A 88 -12.31 -4.02 4.51
N ASP A 89 -13.47 -4.40 5.02
CA ASP A 89 -13.58 -4.97 6.38
C ASP A 89 -12.79 -6.29 6.45
N VAL A 90 -12.93 -7.12 5.41
CA VAL A 90 -12.20 -8.40 5.28
C VAL A 90 -10.70 -8.18 5.15
N PHE A 91 -10.29 -7.15 4.38
CA PHE A 91 -8.88 -6.77 4.29
C PHE A 91 -8.33 -6.30 5.64
N ASN A 92 -9.11 -5.51 6.37
CA ASN A 92 -8.72 -4.95 7.67
C ASN A 92 -8.60 -6.06 8.73
N ASP A 93 -9.54 -7.00 8.78
CA ASP A 93 -9.48 -8.17 9.67
C ASP A 93 -8.24 -9.06 9.40
N MET A 94 -7.78 -9.12 8.14
CA MET A 94 -6.60 -9.89 7.76
C MET A 94 -5.29 -9.26 8.29
N LEU A 95 -5.27 -7.96 8.60
CA LEU A 95 -4.05 -7.27 9.05
C LEU A 95 -3.49 -7.84 10.35
N ASP A 96 -4.35 -8.30 11.27
CA ASP A 96 -3.90 -8.97 12.50
C ASP A 96 -3.06 -10.23 12.20
N ILE A 97 -3.39 -10.95 11.13
CA ILE A 97 -2.66 -12.14 10.68
C ILE A 97 -1.37 -11.73 9.97
N ALA A 98 -1.40 -10.66 9.18
CA ALA A 98 -0.22 -10.13 8.52
C ALA A 98 0.84 -9.65 9.53
N ASP A 99 0.41 -8.99 10.61
CA ASP A 99 1.30 -8.58 11.70
C ASP A 99 1.87 -9.78 12.46
N ALA A 100 1.08 -10.83 12.67
CA ALA A 100 1.59 -12.08 13.24
C ALA A 100 2.67 -12.73 12.35
N ALA A 101 2.50 -12.71 11.03
CA ALA A 101 3.50 -13.24 10.09
C ALA A 101 4.85 -12.51 10.18
N VAL A 102 4.86 -11.19 10.46
CA VAL A 102 6.11 -10.45 10.71
C VAL A 102 6.86 -11.02 11.93
N VAL A 103 6.14 -11.29 13.01
CA VAL A 103 6.70 -11.84 14.25
C VAL A 103 7.22 -13.27 14.01
N GLU A 104 6.45 -14.10 13.31
CA GLU A 104 6.81 -15.49 13.02
C GLU A 104 8.06 -15.60 12.13
N ASN A 105 8.26 -14.66 11.21
CA ASN A 105 9.48 -14.56 10.40
C ASN A 105 10.66 -13.92 11.17
N GLY A 106 10.49 -13.56 12.44
CA GLY A 106 11.54 -12.93 13.26
C GLY A 106 11.90 -11.51 12.82
N LEU A 107 10.95 -10.80 12.21
CA LEU A 107 11.12 -9.46 11.65
C LEU A 107 10.47 -8.36 12.50
N GLU A 108 10.00 -8.70 13.71
CA GLU A 108 9.52 -7.72 14.70
C GLU A 108 10.60 -6.67 15.01
N GLY A 109 10.25 -5.38 14.92
CA GLY A 109 11.21 -4.28 15.08
C GLY A 109 12.13 -4.05 13.88
N ILE A 110 11.96 -4.82 12.80
CA ILE A 110 12.79 -4.76 11.58
C ILE A 110 11.95 -4.34 10.37
N VAL A 111 10.79 -4.98 10.20
CA VAL A 111 9.84 -4.72 9.12
C VAL A 111 8.49 -4.37 9.75
N GLN A 112 7.85 -3.33 9.23
CA GLN A 112 6.46 -3.01 9.53
C GLN A 112 5.60 -3.13 8.26
N ILE A 113 4.32 -3.39 8.44
CA ILE A 113 3.33 -3.45 7.36
C ILE A 113 2.50 -2.16 7.37
N ALA A 114 2.48 -1.45 6.24
CA ALA A 114 1.57 -0.32 6.03
C ALA A 114 0.46 -0.73 5.05
N PRO A 115 -0.82 -0.77 5.47
CA PRO A 115 -1.93 -1.22 4.64
C PRO A 115 -2.48 -0.10 3.74
N PHE A 116 -2.82 -0.47 2.51
CA PHE A 116 -3.52 0.38 1.54
C PHE A 116 -4.65 -0.39 0.87
N HIS A 117 -5.78 0.28 0.65
CA HIS A 117 -6.96 -0.34 0.04
C HIS A 117 -7.77 0.67 -0.79
N PRO A 118 -8.42 0.29 -1.90
CA PRO A 118 -9.24 1.21 -2.71
C PRO A 118 -10.35 1.92 -1.93
N TYR A 119 -10.86 1.23 -0.91
CA TYR A 119 -11.85 1.76 0.03
C TYR A 119 -11.33 1.86 1.45
N PHE A 120 -10.03 2.13 1.61
CA PHE A 120 -9.50 2.43 2.92
C PHE A 120 -10.35 3.53 3.58
N GLN A 121 -10.67 3.31 4.86
CA GLN A 121 -11.43 4.23 5.70
C GLN A 121 -10.79 4.21 7.09
N PHE A 122 -10.37 5.37 7.58
CA PHE A 122 -9.97 5.50 8.97
C PHE A 122 -11.18 5.43 9.90
N GLU A 123 -10.97 4.92 11.11
CA GLU A 123 -12.03 4.89 12.13
C GLU A 123 -12.60 6.29 12.36
N GLY A 124 -13.94 6.38 12.40
CA GLY A 124 -14.65 7.64 12.67
C GLY A 124 -14.72 8.63 11.51
N THR A 125 -14.20 8.32 10.31
CA THR A 125 -14.32 9.19 9.12
C THR A 125 -15.50 8.78 8.23
N ASP A 126 -15.95 9.71 7.37
CA ASP A 126 -16.91 9.39 6.31
C ASP A 126 -16.24 8.46 5.27
N SER A 127 -16.97 7.44 4.80
CA SER A 127 -16.51 6.51 3.77
C SER A 127 -16.04 7.17 2.47
N ASP A 128 -16.52 8.37 2.14
CA ASP A 128 -16.05 9.14 0.98
C ASP A 128 -15.17 10.33 1.36
N GLY A 129 -14.75 10.45 2.64
CA GLY A 129 -13.86 11.50 3.10
C GLY A 129 -12.51 11.50 2.37
N ILE A 130 -12.10 12.66 1.84
CA ILE A 130 -10.85 12.82 1.07
C ILE A 130 -9.59 12.52 1.90
N GLY A 131 -9.63 12.69 3.23
CA GLY A 131 -8.54 12.31 4.13
C GLY A 131 -8.20 10.82 4.08
N ASN A 132 -9.18 9.94 3.80
CA ASN A 132 -8.92 8.51 3.65
C ASN A 132 -8.00 8.18 2.46
N TYR A 133 -7.90 9.09 1.49
CA TYR A 133 -7.08 8.88 0.29
C TYR A 133 -5.58 8.90 0.58
N THR A 134 -5.13 9.26 1.79
CA THR A 134 -3.73 9.06 2.19
C THR A 134 -3.34 7.58 2.18
N ASN A 135 -4.31 6.69 2.42
CA ASN A 135 -4.14 5.24 2.46
C ASN A 135 -4.96 4.52 1.38
N ARG A 136 -5.53 5.25 0.42
CA ARG A 136 -6.14 4.62 -0.76
C ARG A 136 -5.11 4.34 -1.84
N SER A 137 -5.23 3.15 -2.39
CA SER A 137 -4.44 2.64 -3.50
C SER A 137 -5.36 2.11 -4.61
N PRO A 138 -4.85 1.88 -5.83
CA PRO A 138 -5.62 1.28 -6.90
C PRO A 138 -6.14 -0.11 -6.53
N TYR A 139 -5.34 -0.91 -5.79
CA TYR A 139 -5.62 -2.28 -5.38
C TYR A 139 -5.30 -2.48 -3.89
N PRO A 140 -5.86 -3.50 -3.23
CA PRO A 140 -5.40 -3.96 -1.92
C PRO A 140 -3.88 -4.21 -1.94
N THR A 141 -3.17 -3.54 -1.04
CA THR A 141 -1.70 -3.57 -1.00
C THR A 141 -1.20 -3.57 0.43
N LEU A 142 -0.27 -4.48 0.73
CA LEU A 142 0.57 -4.44 1.92
C LEU A 142 1.93 -3.85 1.54
N HIS A 143 2.31 -2.74 2.17
CA HIS A 143 3.63 -2.17 2.01
C HIS A 143 4.54 -2.66 3.14
N LEU A 144 5.44 -3.57 2.82
CA LEU A 144 6.48 -4.06 3.69
C LEU A 144 7.66 -3.08 3.66
N ILE A 145 7.91 -2.41 4.78
CA ILE A 145 8.94 -1.37 4.86
C ILE A 145 9.80 -1.58 6.11
N ARG A 146 11.10 -1.33 5.95
CA ARG A 146 12.05 -1.46 7.06
C ARG A 146 11.91 -0.31 8.05
N GLU A 147 11.83 -0.63 9.34
CA GLU A 147 11.80 0.36 10.41
C GLU A 147 13.06 1.22 10.41
N ASP A 148 14.22 0.63 10.12
CA ASP A 148 15.49 1.34 9.95
C ASP A 148 15.44 2.43 8.87
N SER A 149 14.77 2.15 7.74
CA SER A 149 14.61 3.13 6.65
C SER A 149 13.70 4.28 7.09
N ILE A 150 12.64 3.98 7.83
CA ILE A 150 11.75 5.00 8.40
C ILE A 150 12.48 5.84 9.42
N ALA A 151 13.21 5.22 10.35
CA ALA A 151 13.96 5.92 11.39
C ALA A 151 15.02 6.85 10.79
N LYS A 152 15.80 6.37 9.81
CA LYS A 152 16.80 7.19 9.09
C LYS A 152 16.15 8.37 8.38
N ALA A 153 15.01 8.14 7.75
CA ALA A 153 14.34 9.20 7.02
C ALA A 153 13.63 10.18 7.96
N ALA A 154 13.06 9.72 9.09
CA ALA A 154 12.51 10.56 10.15
C ALA A 154 13.56 11.49 10.76
N GLN A 155 14.83 11.08 10.88
CA GLN A 155 15.90 11.99 11.32
C GLN A 155 16.13 13.18 10.37
N ALA A 156 15.82 13.01 9.08
CA ALA A 156 15.88 14.09 8.09
C ALA A 156 14.59 14.92 8.01
N PHE A 157 13.51 14.49 8.67
CA PHE A 157 12.21 15.15 8.68
C PHE A 157 11.89 15.67 10.10
N PRO A 158 11.94 17.00 10.32
CA PRO A 158 11.82 17.61 11.65
C PRO A 158 10.54 17.25 12.43
N ASP A 159 9.50 16.77 11.76
CA ASP A 159 8.22 16.43 12.37
C ASP A 159 7.57 15.23 11.65
N ALA A 160 8.16 14.05 11.82
CA ALA A 160 7.61 12.82 11.27
C ALA A 160 6.20 12.50 11.83
N SER A 161 5.92 12.91 13.07
CA SER A 161 4.59 12.82 13.69
C SER A 161 3.53 13.63 12.95
N ALA A 162 3.88 14.78 12.38
CA ALA A 162 2.96 15.60 11.62
C ALA A 162 2.73 15.12 10.17
N ILE A 163 3.42 14.08 9.68
CA ILE A 163 3.24 13.59 8.30
C ILE A 163 1.77 13.24 8.05
N PHE A 164 1.14 12.56 9.00
CA PHE A 164 -0.25 12.16 8.90
C PHE A 164 -1.18 13.38 8.77
N GLU A 165 -1.10 14.32 9.71
CA GLU A 165 -1.93 15.54 9.72
C GLU A 165 -1.67 16.41 8.48
N ARG A 166 -0.40 16.56 8.09
CA ARG A 166 0.00 17.26 6.86
C ARG A 166 -0.63 16.66 5.62
N ASN A 167 -0.64 15.33 5.52
CA ASN A 167 -1.20 14.63 4.37
C ASN A 167 -2.71 14.79 4.29
N ILE A 168 -3.41 14.68 5.42
CA ILE A 168 -4.85 14.94 5.48
C ILE A 168 -5.14 16.38 5.05
N ALA A 169 -4.48 17.38 5.65
CA ALA A 169 -4.69 18.78 5.33
C ALA A 169 -4.38 19.10 3.84
N LEU A 170 -3.35 18.47 3.27
CA LEU A 170 -3.04 18.58 1.85
C LEU A 170 -4.19 18.05 0.99
N LEU A 171 -4.69 16.85 1.30
CA LEU A 171 -5.76 16.21 0.54
C LEU A 171 -7.10 16.91 0.73
N GLU A 172 -7.39 17.45 1.90
CA GLU A 172 -8.57 18.30 2.16
C GLU A 172 -8.54 19.58 1.32
N LYS A 173 -7.37 20.24 1.23
CA LYS A 173 -7.19 21.41 0.37
C LYS A 173 -7.29 21.07 -1.12
N MET A 174 -6.82 19.88 -1.50
CA MET A 174 -6.85 19.39 -2.88
C MET A 174 -8.27 19.00 -3.32
N GLY A 175 -9.04 18.38 -2.41
CA GLY A 175 -10.37 17.84 -2.66
C GLY A 175 -10.39 16.69 -3.68
N HIS A 176 -11.58 16.12 -3.89
CA HIS A 176 -11.78 15.03 -4.85
C HIS A 176 -11.46 15.42 -6.29
N GLU A 177 -11.73 16.67 -6.69
CA GLU A 177 -11.43 17.15 -8.03
C GLU A 177 -9.91 17.19 -8.28
N GLY A 178 -9.13 17.68 -7.31
CA GLY A 178 -7.68 17.66 -7.41
C GLY A 178 -7.15 16.24 -7.48
N TRP A 179 -7.64 15.33 -6.64
CA TRP A 179 -7.27 13.91 -6.67
C TRP A 179 -7.56 13.28 -8.04
N ALA A 180 -8.76 13.49 -8.58
CA ALA A 180 -9.16 12.95 -9.88
C ALA A 180 -8.24 13.44 -11.02
N LYS A 181 -7.75 14.68 -10.96
CA LYS A 181 -6.80 15.24 -11.94
C LYS A 181 -5.43 14.56 -11.96
N LEU A 182 -5.08 13.76 -10.95
CA LEU A 182 -3.88 12.92 -11.00
C LEU A 182 -3.98 11.85 -12.09
N GLY A 183 -5.21 11.46 -12.49
CA GLY A 183 -5.41 10.42 -13.50
C GLY A 183 -4.76 9.11 -13.08
N ILE A 184 -4.95 8.71 -11.82
CA ILE A 184 -4.53 7.40 -11.32
C ILE A 184 -5.60 6.41 -11.76
N THR A 185 -5.18 5.36 -12.47
CA THR A 185 -6.09 4.31 -12.91
C THR A 185 -6.67 3.58 -11.70
N SER A 186 -7.99 3.53 -11.61
CA SER A 186 -8.68 2.72 -10.61
C SER A 186 -8.61 1.25 -10.99
N CYS A 187 -8.65 0.35 -10.00
CA CYS A 187 -8.78 -1.07 -10.27
C CYS A 187 -10.01 -1.37 -11.15
N PRO A 188 -9.86 -2.19 -12.21
CA PRO A 188 -10.98 -2.60 -13.06
C PRO A 188 -11.87 -3.69 -12.43
N TYR A 189 -11.46 -4.28 -11.31
CA TYR A 189 -12.23 -5.28 -10.58
C TYR A 189 -13.24 -4.63 -9.66
N PRO A 190 -14.44 -5.23 -9.50
CA PRO A 190 -15.44 -4.72 -8.59
C PRO A 190 -14.94 -4.89 -7.15
N HIS A 191 -14.70 -3.77 -6.49
CA HIS A 191 -14.61 -3.73 -5.04
C HIS A 191 -16.00 -3.34 -4.50
N ASN A 192 -16.40 -3.90 -3.36
CA ASN A 192 -17.67 -3.54 -2.72
C ASN A 192 -17.48 -2.32 -1.82
N LYS A 193 -18.10 -1.19 -2.17
CA LYS A 193 -18.48 -0.19 -1.16
C LYS A 193 -19.72 -0.72 -0.45
N LYS A 194 -19.65 -1.05 0.83
CA LYS A 194 -20.89 -1.10 1.61
C LYS A 194 -21.44 0.32 1.67
N ASN A 195 -22.66 0.50 1.18
CA ASN A 195 -23.51 1.59 1.63
C ASN A 195 -23.74 1.33 3.13
N ILE A 196 -23.01 2.02 4.00
CA ILE A 196 -23.40 2.12 5.40
C ILE A 196 -24.71 2.90 5.38
N SER A 197 -25.83 2.17 5.40
CA SER A 197 -27.12 2.78 5.64
C SER A 197 -27.06 3.46 7.01
N LYS A 198 -27.44 4.73 7.02
CA LYS A 198 -27.58 5.61 8.18
C LYS A 198 -28.07 4.93 9.44
#